data_AF-A0A7R8WLC2-F1
#
_entry.id   AF-A0A7R8WLC2-F1
#
_cell.length_a   1.000
_cell.length_b   1.000
_cell.length_c   1.000
_cell.angle_alpha   90.00
_cell.angle_beta   90.00
_cell.angle_gamma   90.00
#
_symmetry.space_group_name_H-M   'P 1'
#
loop_
_entity.id
_entity.type
_entity.pdbx_description
1 polymer ?
#
loop_
_entity_poly.entity_id
_entity_poly.type
_entity_poly.pdbx_seq_one_letter_code
_entity_poly.pdbx_strand_id
1 'polypeptide(L)'
;MAAAAATLVPPEDPKEKALMDYKKKLVEHRDVEKRLKEMREQLKDFNKQYEKSENDLKALQSVGQIVGEVLKQLTEDKFIVKSTNGPRYVVGCRRQLDKTKLKQ
;
A
#
# COMPACT_ATOMS: atom_id res chain seq x y z
N MET A 1 31.36 67.70 23.44
CA MET A 1 32.34 67.61 22.35
C MET A 1 33.25 66.43 22.65
N ALA A 2 33.49 65.43 21.82
CA ALA A 2 32.97 65.08 20.50
C ALA A 2 33.18 63.56 20.38
N ALA A 3 32.18 62.88 19.82
CA ALA A 3 32.26 61.48 19.42
C ALA A 3 33.11 61.35 18.14
N ALA A 4 33.95 60.33 18.07
CA ALA A 4 34.64 59.87 16.86
C ALA A 4 34.81 58.35 16.99
N ALA A 5 33.84 57.58 16.48
CA ALA A 5 33.89 56.92 15.17
C ALA A 5 34.43 55.49 15.31
N ALA A 6 33.51 54.56 15.62
CA ALA A 6 33.71 53.14 15.43
C ALA A 6 33.81 52.87 13.92
N THR A 7 35.03 52.63 13.44
CA THR A 7 35.29 52.24 12.06
C THR A 7 34.84 50.80 11.86
N LEU A 8 33.86 50.67 10.95
CA LEU A 8 33.39 49.43 10.35
C LEU A 8 34.59 48.67 9.77
N VAL A 9 34.90 47.50 10.33
CA VAL A 9 35.85 46.57 9.74
C VAL A 9 35.13 45.78 8.64
N PRO A 10 35.46 45.97 7.35
CA PRO A 10 34.91 45.16 6.28
C PRO A 10 35.40 43.70 6.38
N PRO A 11 34.62 42.70 5.95
CA PRO A 11 35.02 41.31 5.99
C PRO A 11 36.07 41.05 4.89
N GLU A 12 37.34 41.19 5.23
CA GLU A 12 38.48 40.88 4.39
C GLU A 12 39.20 39.64 4.89
N ASP A 13 38.61 38.49 4.57
CA ASP A 13 39.36 37.33 4.13
C ASP A 13 38.51 36.57 3.11
N PRO A 14 38.91 36.49 1.81
CA PRO A 14 38.19 35.69 0.82
C PRO A 14 38.09 34.21 1.23
N LYS A 15 39.02 33.77 2.11
CA LYS A 15 39.02 32.47 2.76
C LYS A 15 37.85 32.30 3.72
N GLU A 16 37.53 33.29 4.55
CA GLU A 16 36.41 33.21 5.49
C GLU A 16 35.06 33.16 4.78
N LYS A 17 34.89 33.96 3.70
CA LYS A 17 33.68 33.91 2.85
C LYS A 17 33.53 32.54 2.17
N ALA A 18 34.61 32.01 1.59
CA ALA A 18 34.61 30.68 0.98
C ALA A 18 34.31 29.55 1.99
N LEU A 19 34.83 29.65 3.22
CA LEU A 19 34.54 28.69 4.29
C LEU A 19 33.08 28.78 4.77
N MET A 20 32.51 29.97 4.87
CA MET A 20 31.08 30.14 5.19
C MET A 20 30.18 29.54 4.12
N ASP A 21 30.50 29.75 2.84
CA ASP A 21 29.72 29.19 1.73
C ASP A 21 29.86 27.67 1.64
N TYR A 22 31.04 27.13 1.92
CA TYR A 22 31.23 25.68 2.03
C TYR A 22 30.43 25.07 3.19
N LYS A 23 30.40 25.76 4.34
CA LYS A 23 29.60 25.33 5.50
C LYS A 23 28.10 25.37 5.21
N LYS A 24 27.61 26.38 4.49
CA LYS A 24 26.21 26.45 4.04
C LYS A 24 25.86 25.29 3.10
N LYS A 25 26.69 25.01 2.09
CA LYS A 25 26.50 23.88 1.17
C LYS A 25 26.48 22.52 1.88
N LEU A 26 27.30 22.34 2.92
CA LEU A 26 27.30 21.13 3.73
C LEU A 26 25.99 20.95 4.53
N VAL A 27 25.43 22.04 5.04
CA VAL A 27 24.14 22.00 5.75
C VAL A 27 23.01 21.68 4.76
N GLU A 28 23.00 22.33 3.59
CA GLU A 28 22.03 22.03 2.53
C GLU A 28 22.09 20.57 2.08
N HIS A 29 23.30 20.01 1.88
CA HIS A 29 23.45 18.61 1.50
C HIS A 29 22.90 17.66 2.58
N ARG A 30 23.15 17.96 3.86
CA ARG A 30 22.62 17.18 4.99
C ARG A 30 21.10 17.27 5.08
N ASP A 31 20.51 18.44 4.83
CA ASP A 31 19.07 18.62 4.87
C ASP A 31 18.37 17.93 3.69
N VAL A 32 18.99 17.97 2.50
CA VAL A 32 18.51 17.22 1.33
C VAL A 32 18.63 15.71 1.55
N GLU A 33 19.71 15.22 2.16
CA GLU A 33 19.85 13.81 2.51
C GLU A 33 18.76 13.34 3.50
N LYS A 34 18.43 14.16 4.50
CA LYS A 34 17.35 13.87 5.45
C LYS A 34 16.00 13.81 4.75
N ARG A 35 15.68 14.82 3.93
CA ARG A 35 14.44 14.84 3.13
C ARG A 35 14.37 13.64 2.18
N LEU A 36 15.49 13.23 1.57
CA LEU A 36 15.56 12.04 0.73
C LEU A 36 15.25 10.76 1.49
N LYS A 37 15.73 10.64 2.73
CA LYS A 37 15.42 9.48 3.59
C LYS A 37 13.94 9.45 3.97
N GLU A 38 13.39 10.58 4.41
CA GLU A 38 11.96 10.71 4.75
C GLU A 38 11.06 10.37 3.55
N MET A 39 11.35 10.93 2.37
CA MET A 39 10.59 10.65 1.14
C MET A 39 10.68 9.19 0.71
N ARG A 40 11.81 8.51 0.96
CA ARG A 40 11.96 7.07 0.69
C ARG A 40 11.14 6.22 1.65
N GLU A 41 11.05 6.59 2.91
CA GLU A 41 10.19 5.90 3.89
C GLU A 41 8.72 6.09 3.53
N GLN A 42 8.31 7.32 3.23
CA GLN A 42 6.94 7.62 2.77
C GLN A 42 6.59 6.84 1.50
N LEU A 43 7.48 6.74 0.52
CA LEU A 43 7.25 5.94 -0.69
C LEU A 43 7.05 4.45 -0.38
N LYS A 44 7.80 3.88 0.57
CA LYS A 44 7.62 2.48 0.97
C LYS A 44 6.27 2.27 1.65
N ASP A 45 5.86 3.20 2.51
CA ASP A 45 4.59 3.09 3.22
C ASP A 45 3.40 3.27 2.27
N PHE A 46 3.48 4.23 1.35
CA PHE A 46 2.47 4.39 0.31
C PHE A 46 2.37 3.17 -0.61
N ASN A 47 3.49 2.57 -1.01
CA ASN A 47 3.46 1.34 -1.83
C ASN A 47 2.78 0.18 -1.09
N LYS A 48 3.05 0.00 0.21
CA LYS A 48 2.37 -1.03 1.02
C LYS A 48 0.87 -0.77 1.13
N GLN A 49 0.48 0.48 1.37
CA GLN A 49 -0.94 0.85 1.46
C GLN A 49 -1.64 0.66 0.11
N TYR A 50 -0.96 1.01 -0.99
CA TYR A 50 -1.45 0.81 -2.35
C TYR A 50 -1.68 -0.66 -2.64
N GLU A 51 -0.68 -1.52 -2.37
CA GLU A 51 -0.79 -2.97 -2.57
C GLU A 51 -1.92 -3.58 -1.73
N LYS A 52 -2.09 -3.13 -0.48
CA LYS A 52 -3.22 -3.53 0.37
C LYS A 52 -4.56 -3.13 -0.27
N SER A 53 -4.68 -1.86 -0.70
CA SER A 53 -5.91 -1.37 -1.31
C SER A 53 -6.26 -2.07 -2.62
N GLU A 54 -5.26 -2.42 -3.44
CA GLU A 54 -5.49 -3.23 -4.64
C GLU A 54 -5.97 -4.63 -4.30
N ASN A 55 -5.40 -5.27 -3.28
CA ASN A 55 -5.81 -6.60 -2.85
C ASN A 55 -7.24 -6.58 -2.29
N ASP A 56 -7.58 -5.56 -1.50
CA ASP A 56 -8.93 -5.38 -0.97
C ASP A 56 -9.94 -5.14 -2.12
N LEU A 57 -9.54 -4.37 -3.15
CA LEU A 57 -10.38 -4.11 -4.32
C LEU A 57 -10.57 -5.36 -5.19
N LYS A 58 -9.51 -6.15 -5.39
CA LYS A 58 -9.58 -7.46 -6.07
C LYS A 58 -10.45 -8.44 -5.28
N ALA A 59 -10.39 -8.41 -3.96
CA ALA A 59 -11.24 -9.23 -3.09
C ALA A 59 -12.71 -8.80 -3.17
N LEU A 60 -13.01 -7.50 -3.23
CA LEU A 60 -14.37 -6.99 -3.43
C LEU A 60 -14.96 -7.36 -4.79
N GLN A 61 -14.13 -7.46 -5.82
CA GLN A 61 -14.56 -7.92 -7.15
C GLN A 61 -14.84 -9.44 -7.17
N SER A 62 -14.45 -10.18 -6.13
CA SER A 62 -14.84 -11.58 -6.04
C SER A 62 -16.35 -11.68 -5.87
N VAL A 63 -16.99 -12.37 -6.82
CA VAL A 63 -18.43 -12.62 -6.78
C VAL A 63 -18.75 -13.55 -5.62
N GLY A 64 -19.73 -13.18 -4.79
CA GLY A 64 -20.23 -14.02 -3.71
C GLY A 64 -20.85 -15.31 -4.28
N GLN A 65 -20.41 -16.46 -3.77
CA GLN A 65 -21.02 -17.75 -4.11
C GLN A 65 -22.23 -17.99 -3.21
N ILE A 66 -23.35 -18.45 -3.79
CA ILE A 66 -24.55 -18.75 -3.02
C ILE A 66 -24.32 -20.02 -2.21
N VAL A 67 -24.60 -19.95 -0.91
CA VAL A 67 -24.53 -21.11 0.00
C VAL A 67 -25.86 -21.86 -0.04
N GLY A 68 -25.78 -23.18 -0.09
CA GLY A 68 -26.96 -24.06 -0.10
C GLY A 68 -26.62 -25.46 0.39
N GLU A 69 -27.65 -26.21 0.75
CA GLU A 69 -27.54 -27.59 1.20
C GLU A 69 -27.75 -28.55 0.03
N VAL A 70 -26.92 -29.60 -0.04
CA VAL A 70 -27.07 -30.67 -1.03
C VAL A 70 -28.09 -31.67 -0.48
N LEU A 71 -29.19 -31.85 -1.19
CA LEU A 71 -30.26 -32.78 -0.78
C LEU A 71 -30.04 -34.18 -1.32
N LYS A 72 -29.85 -34.30 -2.64
CA LYS A 72 -29.80 -35.60 -3.32
C LYS A 72 -29.00 -35.54 -4.61
N GLN A 73 -28.20 -36.57 -4.85
CA GLN A 73 -27.52 -36.79 -6.13
C GLN A 73 -28.48 -37.44 -7.12
N LEU A 74 -28.62 -36.87 -8.32
CA LEU A 74 -29.43 -37.46 -9.39
C LEU A 74 -28.58 -38.28 -10.36
N THR A 75 -27.42 -37.73 -10.76
CA THR A 75 -26.43 -38.40 -11.63
C THR A 75 -25.03 -38.05 -11.14
N GLU A 76 -23.98 -38.67 -11.71
CA GLU A 76 -22.59 -38.44 -11.27
C GLU A 76 -22.15 -36.97 -11.27
N ASP A 77 -22.76 -36.12 -12.09
CA ASP A 77 -22.41 -34.70 -12.23
C ASP A 77 -23.53 -33.72 -11.85
N LYS A 78 -24.76 -34.21 -11.59
CA LYS A 78 -25.93 -33.36 -11.27
C LYS A 78 -26.43 -33.61 -9.86
N PHE A 79 -26.56 -32.53 -9.09
CA PHE A 79 -27.01 -32.52 -7.71
C PHE A 79 -28.22 -31.59 -7.53
N ILE A 80 -29.13 -31.99 -6.65
CA ILE A 80 -30.23 -31.12 -6.20
C ILE A 80 -29.71 -30.34 -5.00
N VAL A 81 -29.65 -29.02 -5.16
CA VAL A 81 -29.22 -28.09 -4.11
C VAL A 81 -30.39 -27.20 -3.73
N LYS A 82 -30.64 -27.10 -2.42
CA LYS A 82 -31.62 -26.17 -1.86
C LYS A 82 -30.88 -24.92 -1.43
N SER A 83 -31.21 -23.78 -2.03
CA SER A 83 -30.70 -22.49 -1.57
C SER A 83 -31.36 -22.13 -0.23
N THR A 84 -30.69 -21.31 0.58
CA THR A 84 -31.23 -20.75 1.83
C THR A 84 -32.61 -20.11 1.66
N ASN A 85 -32.93 -19.61 0.47
CA ASN A 85 -34.21 -18.98 0.16
C ASN A 85 -35.36 -19.97 -0.14
N GLY A 86 -35.11 -21.29 -0.20
CA GLY A 86 -36.14 -22.31 -0.38
C GLY A 86 -36.29 -22.97 -1.77
N PRO A 87 -35.98 -22.31 -2.92
CA PRO A 87 -36.03 -22.97 -4.22
C PRO A 87 -34.99 -24.09 -4.34
N ARG A 88 -35.37 -25.15 -5.07
CA ARG A 88 -34.50 -26.28 -5.38
C ARG A 88 -34.03 -26.16 -6.81
N TYR A 89 -32.71 -26.18 -7.00
CA TYR A 89 -32.09 -26.14 -8.31
C TYR A 89 -31.33 -27.44 -8.57
N VAL A 90 -31.34 -27.87 -9.84
CA VAL A 90 -30.43 -28.90 -10.32
C VAL A 90 -29.19 -28.19 -10.84
N VAL A 91 -28.05 -28.36 -10.17
CA VAL A 91 -26.78 -27.73 -10.56
C VAL A 91 -25.73 -28.79 -10.87
N GLY A 92 -24.84 -28.45 -11.80
CA GLY A 92 -23.67 -29.24 -12.15
C GLY A 92 -22.51 -28.96 -11.20
N CYS A 93 -21.82 -30.00 -10.75
CA CYS A 93 -20.61 -29.80 -9.95
C CYS A 93 -19.38 -29.53 -10.82
N ARG A 94 -18.43 -28.75 -10.27
CA ARG A 94 -17.10 -28.60 -10.87
C ARG A 94 -16.36 -29.94 -10.76
N ARG A 95 -15.80 -30.43 -11.87
CA ARG A 95 -15.14 -31.75 -11.97
C ARG A 95 -13.92 -31.94 -11.06
N GLN A 96 -13.42 -30.85 -10.47
CA GLN A 96 -12.28 -30.85 -9.54
C GLN A 96 -12.69 -31.11 -8.08
N LEU A 97 -13.99 -31.17 -7.78
CA LEU A 97 -14.48 -31.43 -6.42
C LEU A 97 -14.65 -32.93 -6.17
N ASP A 98 -14.22 -33.37 -4.98
CA ASP A 98 -14.40 -34.74 -4.52
C ASP A 98 -15.88 -35.08 -4.33
N LYS A 99 -16.42 -35.91 -5.22
CA LYS A 99 -17.82 -36.35 -5.22
C LYS A 99 -18.24 -37.13 -3.95
N THR A 100 -17.28 -37.59 -3.16
CA THR A 100 -17.51 -38.35 -1.92
C THR A 100 -17.90 -37.45 -0.74
N LYS A 101 -17.42 -36.20 -0.70
CA LYS A 101 -17.71 -35.24 0.37
C LYS A 101 -19.03 -34.47 0.16
N LEU A 102 -19.61 -34.57 -1.03
CA LEU A 102 -20.87 -33.92 -1.42
C LEU A 102 -22.11 -34.79 -1.13
N LYS A 103 -21.92 -35.95 -0.51
CA LYS A 103 -22.99 -36.89 -0.16
C LYS A 103 -23.28 -36.76 1.34
N GLN A 104 -24.56 -36.65 1.68
CA GLN A 104 -25.08 -36.91 3.03
C GLN A 104 -25.95 -38.16 2.96
#